data_AF-A0A971HP52-F1
#
_entry.id   AF-A0A971HP52-F1
#
_cell.length_a   1.000
_cell.length_b   1.000
_cell.length_c   1.000
_cell.angle_alpha   90.00
_cell.angle_beta   90.00
_cell.angle_gamma   90.00
#
_symmetry.space_group_name_H-M   'P 1'
#
loop_
_entity.id
_entity.type
_entity.pdbx_description
1 polymer ?
#
loop_
_entity_poly.entity_id
_entity_poly.type
_entity_poly.pdbx_seq_one_letter_code
_entity_poly.pdbx_strand_id
1 'polypeptide(L)'
;MKVNKLFLSLLFSFLFYSVGFTAPVTVISGDQSSVADSIAMMEPVNVGKGKIVSGFIGKVLNIPKTVKISDSGFLLFGLSADAMQVTPAGKNTYHTKAVYPYLQESKEMQDSLRLRRTARQIRYQTLKSAVEKSEATAEQKKAIIDFLSQSVGSPMVLMSKSPLPAFMASPGPCMIPMGAEMVDLKTGKRLGIETSMICVLDIKSGDEVIFSIDDALKNDTLDLVVAHENAHGIMFDAYGKLFQSIQRTSSNGHDAPIITDVGLAYVEGWAEAFEAVYGPSNPKLSEKDREKYNISEFLYSRQNPIRRDRYVWASNVGKKTGVLKNGLQLMSTEGVIAGHFYDILTARAINAPFEKCIKTMLTAPMNFMEFVQNFVKLFPEDKKVVYRILLENSHYVTMHENAAESYKNFYEFNLAYKQKKIAKEDFLEARKQYKAYTEELFAEAMQKDNIFANVGPQMWFSGKINLSNLKKQPSKAKQYLAAAFGKKDKFYEFRFDLNTATAEMLRNIGLAEADCAKLIKAREKKGFFKGNPLTAMKSVLGEERFNRYNEVLNFDVYDHTKSDVVRDYEKQSVILWPEDLSKLK
;
A
#
# COMPACT_ATOMS: atom_id res chain seq x y z
N MET A 1 -23.75 12.15 -10.25
CA MET A 1 -22.83 12.42 -11.37
C MET A 1 -23.25 11.61 -12.58
N LYS A 2 -23.55 12.23 -13.74
CA LYS A 2 -23.75 11.48 -14.98
C LYS A 2 -22.40 10.87 -15.38
N VAL A 3 -22.28 9.55 -15.29
CA VAL A 3 -21.10 8.84 -15.79
C VAL A 3 -21.03 9.09 -17.31
N ASN A 4 -19.93 9.70 -17.75
CA ASN A 4 -19.74 10.06 -19.15
C ASN A 4 -19.73 8.77 -19.99
N LYS A 5 -20.57 8.67 -21.04
CA LYS A 5 -20.64 7.47 -21.90
C LYS A 5 -19.26 7.09 -22.48
N LEU A 6 -18.41 8.09 -22.70
CA LEU A 6 -17.01 7.95 -23.09
C LEU A 6 -16.17 7.17 -22.07
N PHE A 7 -16.39 7.43 -20.77
CA PHE A 7 -15.68 6.73 -19.69
C PHE A 7 -16.10 5.27 -19.65
N LEU A 8 -17.40 4.97 -19.78
CA LEU A 8 -17.89 3.59 -19.80
C LEU A 8 -17.35 2.83 -21.02
N SER A 9 -17.35 3.42 -22.22
CA SER A 9 -16.88 2.72 -23.43
C SER A 9 -15.36 2.50 -23.41
N LEU A 10 -14.59 3.45 -22.88
CA LEU A 10 -13.15 3.28 -22.65
C LEU A 10 -12.87 2.26 -21.55
N LEU A 11 -13.58 2.28 -20.41
CA LEU A 11 -13.44 1.29 -19.34
C LEU A 11 -13.72 -0.13 -19.84
N PHE A 12 -14.80 -0.31 -20.61
CA PHE A 12 -15.13 -1.58 -21.24
C PHE A 12 -14.06 -1.97 -22.28
N SER A 13 -13.59 -1.03 -23.10
CA SER A 13 -12.50 -1.31 -24.05
C SER A 13 -11.19 -1.66 -23.33
N PHE A 14 -10.92 -1.10 -22.15
CA PHE A 14 -9.74 -1.37 -21.32
C PHE A 14 -9.85 -2.69 -20.54
N LEU A 15 -11.05 -3.06 -20.07
CA LEU A 15 -11.33 -4.32 -19.36
C LEU A 15 -11.39 -5.54 -20.30
N PHE A 16 -11.76 -5.34 -21.57
CA PHE A 16 -11.94 -6.40 -22.56
C PHE A 16 -10.87 -6.42 -23.66
N TYR A 17 -9.87 -5.54 -23.61
CA TYR A 17 -8.71 -5.68 -24.47
C TYR A 17 -7.90 -6.90 -24.00
N SER A 18 -7.82 -7.92 -24.86
CA SER A 18 -6.73 -8.87 -24.76
C SER A 18 -5.44 -8.07 -24.90
N VAL A 19 -4.66 -7.99 -23.82
CA VAL A 19 -3.27 -7.55 -23.90
C VAL A 19 -2.59 -8.61 -24.76
N GLY A 20 -2.60 -8.41 -26.08
CA GLY A 20 -1.99 -9.33 -27.03
C GLY A 20 -0.54 -9.54 -26.63
N PHE A 21 -0.04 -10.76 -26.85
CA PHE A 21 1.36 -11.15 -26.65
C PHE A 21 2.28 -10.14 -27.34
N THR A 22 2.68 -9.11 -26.60
CA THR A 22 3.73 -8.18 -26.97
C THR A 22 4.92 -8.57 -26.13
N ALA A 23 6.05 -8.83 -26.78
CA ALA A 23 7.30 -9.10 -26.08
C ALA A 23 7.54 -8.02 -25.00
N PRO A 24 8.15 -8.36 -23.85
CA PRO A 24 8.58 -7.36 -22.89
C PRO A 24 9.44 -6.31 -23.61
N VAL A 25 9.21 -5.03 -23.27
CA VAL A 25 9.95 -3.92 -23.85
C VAL A 25 11.36 -3.95 -23.26
N THR A 26 12.30 -4.55 -23.99
CA THR A 26 13.72 -4.61 -23.57
C THR A 26 14.51 -3.36 -23.94
N VAL A 27 13.85 -2.38 -24.57
CA VAL A 27 14.46 -1.14 -25.04
C VAL A 27 13.80 0.03 -24.30
N ILE A 28 14.53 0.55 -23.30
CA ILE A 28 14.29 1.87 -22.71
C ILE A 28 14.14 2.84 -23.88
N SER A 29 13.08 3.66 -23.90
CA SER A 29 12.86 4.58 -25.02
C SER A 29 14.12 5.43 -25.23
N GLY A 30 14.63 5.40 -26.46
CA GLY A 30 15.82 6.14 -26.88
C GLY A 30 15.62 7.66 -26.97
N ASP A 31 14.67 8.21 -26.21
CA ASP A 31 14.40 9.65 -26.19
C ASP A 31 15.34 10.34 -25.20
N GLN A 32 16.26 11.10 -25.81
CA GLN A 32 17.42 11.82 -25.27
C GLN A 32 17.13 12.92 -24.22
N SER A 33 16.03 12.87 -23.46
CA SER A 33 15.95 13.72 -22.27
C SER A 33 16.84 13.13 -21.18
N SER A 34 17.86 13.90 -20.80
CA SER A 34 18.76 13.50 -19.71
C SER A 34 17.93 13.23 -18.45
N VAL A 35 18.35 12.22 -17.66
CA VAL A 35 17.70 11.93 -16.36
C VAL A 35 17.84 13.11 -15.37
N ALA A 36 18.68 14.11 -15.68
CA ALA A 36 18.80 15.33 -14.88
C ALA A 36 17.49 16.14 -14.76
N ASP A 37 16.55 15.99 -15.71
CA ASP A 37 15.24 16.65 -15.70
C ASP A 37 14.10 15.77 -15.14
N SER A 38 14.42 14.62 -14.51
CA SER A 38 13.44 13.63 -14.07
C SER A 38 12.74 13.95 -12.73
N ILE A 39 13.30 14.89 -11.95
CA ILE A 39 12.72 15.37 -10.69
C ILE A 39 12.44 16.87 -10.81
N ALA A 40 11.21 17.25 -10.49
CA ALA A 40 10.77 18.63 -10.43
C ALA A 40 10.46 19.02 -8.99
N MET A 41 11.36 19.79 -8.37
CA MET A 41 11.12 20.33 -7.02
C MET A 41 10.14 21.52 -7.08
N MET A 42 8.98 21.35 -6.47
CA MET A 42 7.86 22.27 -6.57
C MET A 42 7.36 22.74 -5.20
N GLU A 43 6.62 23.84 -5.18
CA GLU A 43 5.88 24.31 -4.01
C GLU A 43 4.43 24.67 -4.39
N PRO A 44 3.46 24.50 -3.47
CA PRO A 44 2.07 24.80 -3.77
C PRO A 44 1.86 26.31 -3.94
N VAL A 45 1.05 26.69 -4.93
CA VAL A 45 0.57 28.07 -5.07
C VAL A 45 -0.62 28.23 -4.14
N ASN A 46 -0.52 29.08 -3.12
CA ASN A 46 -1.64 29.29 -2.17
C ASN A 46 -2.70 30.28 -2.68
N VAL A 47 -3.96 30.08 -2.30
CA VAL A 47 -5.02 31.07 -2.49
C VAL A 47 -4.69 32.33 -1.68
N GLY A 48 -4.40 33.43 -2.38
CA GLY A 48 -4.14 34.73 -1.74
C GLY A 48 -3.10 35.63 -2.42
N LYS A 49 -2.42 35.17 -3.47
CA LYS A 49 -1.75 36.08 -4.42
C LYS A 49 -2.81 36.78 -5.29
N GLY A 50 -3.50 37.80 -4.77
CA GLY A 50 -4.28 38.72 -5.63
C GLY A 50 -5.48 39.51 -5.08
N LYS A 51 -6.05 39.25 -3.88
CA LYS A 51 -7.18 40.06 -3.34
C LYS A 51 -7.12 40.22 -1.81
N ILE A 52 -7.31 41.45 -1.33
CA ILE A 52 -6.81 41.97 -0.04
C ILE A 52 -7.43 41.33 1.22
N VAL A 53 -8.69 40.88 1.20
CA VAL A 53 -9.37 40.38 2.43
C VAL A 53 -9.52 38.85 2.45
N SER A 54 -9.83 38.20 1.32
CA SER A 54 -9.87 36.73 1.21
C SER A 54 -8.48 36.09 1.06
N GLY A 55 -7.50 36.86 0.59
CA GLY A 55 -6.12 36.39 0.41
C GLY A 55 -5.29 36.35 1.69
N PHE A 56 -5.69 37.06 2.75
CA PHE A 56 -5.00 37.01 4.04
C PHE A 56 -5.26 35.67 4.75
N ILE A 57 -6.53 35.23 4.80
CA ILE A 57 -6.91 33.96 5.43
C ILE A 57 -6.33 32.76 4.67
N GLY A 58 -6.42 32.74 3.33
CA GLY A 58 -5.85 31.65 2.52
C GLY A 58 -4.31 31.57 2.61
N LYS A 59 -3.63 32.71 2.77
CA LYS A 59 -2.17 32.80 2.97
C LYS A 59 -1.74 32.37 4.38
N VAL A 60 -2.53 32.71 5.41
CA VAL A 60 -2.29 32.31 6.81
C VAL A 60 -2.58 30.82 7.03
N LEU A 61 -3.59 30.27 6.35
CA LEU A 61 -3.98 28.86 6.48
C LEU A 61 -3.26 27.92 5.50
N ASN A 62 -2.39 28.43 4.63
CA ASN A 62 -1.63 27.66 3.63
C ASN A 62 -2.54 26.79 2.73
N ILE A 63 -3.66 27.34 2.27
CA ILE A 63 -4.61 26.58 1.44
C ILE A 63 -4.10 26.56 0.00
N PRO A 64 -3.87 25.38 -0.62
CA PRO A 64 -3.44 25.29 -2.00
C PRO A 64 -4.52 25.78 -2.97
N LYS A 65 -4.09 26.44 -4.04
CA LYS A 65 -4.93 26.81 -5.18
C LYS A 65 -5.12 25.56 -6.05
N THR A 66 -6.38 25.18 -6.23
CA THR A 66 -6.77 24.14 -7.18
C THR A 66 -7.25 24.76 -8.49
N VAL A 67 -7.04 24.03 -9.59
CA VAL A 67 -7.45 24.43 -10.94
C VAL A 67 -8.18 23.28 -11.61
N LYS A 68 -9.21 23.60 -12.38
CA LYS A 68 -9.89 22.64 -13.25
C LYS A 68 -9.02 22.37 -14.48
N ILE A 69 -8.61 21.13 -14.68
CA ILE A 69 -7.91 20.71 -15.91
C ILE A 69 -8.92 19.98 -16.80
N SER A 70 -9.29 20.62 -17.92
CA SER A 70 -10.26 20.11 -18.88
C SER A 70 -9.62 19.36 -20.06
N ASP A 71 -8.58 18.58 -19.78
CA ASP A 71 -7.93 17.73 -20.79
C ASP A 71 -8.50 16.31 -20.70
N SER A 72 -9.10 15.81 -21.78
CA SER A 72 -9.75 14.49 -21.83
C SER A 72 -8.84 13.35 -21.33
N GLY A 73 -7.53 13.43 -21.62
CA GLY A 73 -6.53 12.51 -21.07
C GLY A 73 -6.43 12.58 -19.55
N PHE A 74 -6.17 13.77 -18.99
CA PHE A 74 -6.07 13.96 -17.54
C PHE A 74 -7.31 13.45 -16.79
N LEU A 75 -8.51 13.71 -17.31
CA LEU A 75 -9.77 13.25 -16.73
C LEU A 75 -9.94 11.72 -16.71
N LEU A 76 -9.17 10.96 -17.47
CA LEU A 76 -9.18 9.49 -17.40
C LEU A 76 -8.21 8.97 -16.33
N PHE A 77 -7.24 9.79 -15.90
CA PHE A 77 -6.10 9.33 -15.11
C PHE A 77 -5.98 9.95 -13.73
N GLY A 78 -6.30 11.24 -13.57
CA GLY A 78 -6.37 11.87 -12.25
C GLY A 78 -7.61 11.43 -11.48
N LEU A 79 -7.54 11.32 -10.15
CA LEU A 79 -8.70 10.98 -9.33
C LEU A 79 -9.86 11.98 -9.50
N SER A 80 -9.54 13.24 -9.78
CA SER A 80 -10.51 14.30 -9.98
C SER A 80 -10.20 15.14 -11.23
N ALA A 81 -11.14 16.02 -11.59
CA ALA A 81 -10.92 17.04 -12.62
C ALA A 81 -10.06 18.23 -12.13
N ASP A 82 -9.67 18.19 -10.85
CA ASP A 82 -8.88 19.23 -10.22
C ASP A 82 -7.42 18.80 -10.10
N ALA A 83 -6.52 19.76 -10.27
CA ALA A 83 -5.11 19.64 -9.96
C ALA A 83 -4.68 20.75 -8.99
N MET A 84 -3.63 20.50 -8.23
CA MET A 84 -2.95 21.56 -7.48
C MET A 84 -2.15 22.42 -8.44
N GLN A 85 -2.26 23.74 -8.35
CA GLN A 85 -1.31 24.60 -9.03
C GLN A 85 -0.01 24.66 -8.23
N VAL A 86 1.10 24.32 -8.87
CA VAL A 86 2.44 24.28 -8.25
C VAL A 86 3.42 25.11 -9.06
N THR A 87 4.48 25.59 -8.43
CA THR A 87 5.52 26.39 -9.08
C THR A 87 6.90 25.93 -8.62
N PRO A 88 7.99 26.17 -9.40
CA PRO A 88 9.32 25.76 -9.00
C PRO A 88 9.67 26.28 -7.60
N ALA A 89 10.19 25.39 -6.75
CA ALA A 89 10.56 25.74 -5.40
C ALA A 89 11.67 26.80 -5.39
N GLY A 90 11.70 27.62 -4.32
CA GLY A 90 12.73 28.63 -4.15
C GLY A 90 14.13 28.01 -4.10
N LYS A 91 15.07 28.59 -4.87
CA LYS A 91 16.47 28.13 -4.96
C LYS A 91 17.23 28.03 -3.63
N ASN A 92 16.73 28.69 -2.59
CA ASN A 92 17.37 28.77 -1.27
C ASN A 92 16.68 27.95 -0.18
N THR A 93 15.70 27.10 -0.51
CA THR A 93 15.04 26.24 0.49
C THR A 93 15.94 25.07 0.92
N TYR A 94 15.68 24.50 2.10
CA TYR A 94 16.36 23.29 2.58
C TYR A 94 16.25 22.15 1.57
N HIS A 95 15.03 21.84 1.10
CA HIS A 95 14.80 20.80 0.11
C HIS A 95 15.58 21.03 -1.19
N THR A 96 15.62 22.25 -1.70
CA THR A 96 16.39 22.55 -2.92
C THR A 96 17.90 22.46 -2.71
N LYS A 97 18.41 22.75 -1.52
CA LYS A 97 19.86 22.73 -1.22
C LYS A 97 20.40 21.38 -0.77
N ALA A 98 19.58 20.57 -0.12
CA ALA A 98 20.01 19.32 0.51
C ALA A 98 19.33 18.08 -0.11
N VAL A 99 18.00 18.07 -0.18
CA VAL A 99 17.24 16.90 -0.68
C VAL A 99 17.40 16.72 -2.19
N TYR A 100 17.25 17.79 -2.96
CA TYR A 100 17.30 17.70 -4.43
C TYR A 100 18.66 17.21 -4.95
N PRO A 101 19.82 17.77 -4.53
CA PRO A 101 21.11 17.26 -4.97
C PRO A 101 21.34 15.80 -4.57
N TYR A 102 20.97 15.42 -3.34
CA TYR A 102 21.07 14.03 -2.87
C TYR A 102 20.33 13.05 -3.78
N LEU A 103 19.05 13.34 -4.12
CA LEU A 103 18.26 12.47 -4.98
C LEU A 103 18.74 12.46 -6.44
N GLN A 104 19.33 13.56 -6.92
CA GLN A 104 19.94 13.60 -8.26
C GLN A 104 21.21 12.77 -8.35
N GLU A 105 22.00 12.72 -7.27
CA GLU A 105 23.25 11.96 -7.20
C GLU A 105 23.04 10.47 -6.87
N SER A 106 21.92 10.12 -6.21
CA SER A 106 21.56 8.72 -5.90
C SER A 106 21.30 7.90 -7.16
N LYS A 107 22.15 6.90 -7.41
CA LYS A 107 22.04 5.99 -8.57
C LYS A 107 20.74 5.19 -8.50
N GLU A 108 20.39 4.70 -7.33
CA GLU A 108 19.18 3.95 -7.03
C GLU A 108 17.94 4.78 -7.35
N MET A 109 17.95 6.07 -6.99
CA MET A 109 16.87 6.97 -7.37
C MET A 109 16.79 7.18 -8.88
N GLN A 110 17.94 7.35 -9.57
CA GLN A 110 17.94 7.45 -11.04
C GLN A 110 17.37 6.18 -11.70
N ASP A 111 17.69 4.99 -11.18
CA ASP A 111 17.15 3.72 -11.68
C ASP A 111 15.64 3.59 -11.40
N SER A 112 15.17 3.97 -10.21
CA SER A 112 13.75 4.05 -9.85
C SER A 112 12.95 4.99 -10.76
N LEU A 113 13.52 6.14 -11.15
CA LEU A 113 12.89 7.08 -12.09
C LEU A 113 12.84 6.52 -13.52
N ARG A 114 13.88 5.79 -13.96
CA ARG A 114 13.85 5.07 -15.24
C ARG A 114 12.75 4.03 -15.27
N LEU A 115 12.54 3.29 -14.17
CA LEU A 115 11.47 2.29 -14.06
C LEU A 115 10.08 2.94 -14.15
N ARG A 116 9.87 4.11 -13.52
CA ARG A 116 8.61 4.85 -13.69
C ARG A 116 8.38 5.29 -15.12
N ARG A 117 9.41 5.81 -15.80
CA ARG A 117 9.33 6.14 -17.24
C ARG A 117 9.02 4.91 -18.09
N THR A 118 9.63 3.77 -17.80
CA THR A 118 9.32 2.48 -18.44
C THR A 118 7.86 2.10 -18.22
N ALA A 119 7.34 2.21 -17.00
CA ALA A 119 5.94 1.90 -16.71
C ALA A 119 4.97 2.79 -17.50
N ARG A 120 5.25 4.09 -17.59
CA ARG A 120 4.47 5.04 -18.39
C ARG A 120 4.58 4.76 -19.89
N GLN A 121 5.76 4.35 -20.37
CA GLN A 121 5.95 3.93 -21.76
C GLN A 121 5.14 2.68 -22.10
N ILE A 122 5.15 1.67 -21.23
CA ILE A 122 4.34 0.45 -21.37
C ILE A 122 2.85 0.80 -21.41
N ARG A 123 2.41 1.69 -20.51
CA ARG A 123 1.04 2.21 -20.50
C ARG A 123 0.71 2.88 -21.83
N TYR A 124 1.52 3.83 -22.28
CA TYR A 124 1.29 4.54 -23.55
C TYR A 124 1.15 3.56 -24.72
N GLN A 125 2.08 2.62 -24.86
CA GLN A 125 2.05 1.61 -25.93
C GLN A 125 0.83 0.70 -25.85
N THR A 126 0.47 0.24 -24.65
CA THR A 126 -0.66 -0.67 -24.44
C THR A 126 -1.99 0.03 -24.72
N LEU A 127 -2.13 1.29 -24.27
CA LEU A 127 -3.40 2.01 -24.33
C LEU A 127 -3.62 2.74 -25.67
N LYS A 128 -2.56 3.08 -26.42
CA LYS A 128 -2.67 3.80 -27.69
C LYS A 128 -3.64 3.12 -28.65
N SER A 129 -3.46 1.83 -28.91
CA SER A 129 -4.33 1.07 -29.81
C SER A 129 -5.75 0.89 -29.28
N ALA A 130 -5.95 0.88 -27.95
CA ALA A 130 -7.28 0.85 -27.34
C ALA A 130 -8.00 2.19 -27.54
N VAL A 131 -7.29 3.32 -27.37
CA VAL A 131 -7.84 4.66 -27.61
C VAL A 131 -8.19 4.86 -29.09
N GLU A 132 -7.33 4.44 -30.01
CA GLU A 132 -7.57 4.53 -31.46
C GLU A 132 -8.85 3.78 -31.88
N LYS A 133 -9.13 2.61 -31.28
CA LYS A 133 -10.32 1.80 -31.55
C LYS A 133 -11.56 2.17 -30.73
N SER A 134 -11.44 3.09 -29.77
CA SER A 134 -12.57 3.52 -28.94
C SER A 134 -13.62 4.34 -29.71
N GLU A 135 -14.79 4.55 -29.11
CA GLU A 135 -15.86 5.39 -29.65
C GLU A 135 -15.64 6.91 -29.42
N ALA A 136 -14.48 7.31 -28.88
CA ALA A 136 -14.13 8.71 -28.66
C ALA A 136 -14.08 9.52 -29.96
N THR A 137 -14.33 10.83 -29.92
CA THR A 137 -14.15 11.68 -31.11
C THR A 137 -12.67 11.75 -31.51
N ALA A 138 -12.37 12.16 -32.75
CA ALA A 138 -10.98 12.28 -33.22
C ALA A 138 -10.16 13.24 -32.34
N GLU A 139 -10.77 14.34 -31.91
CA GLU A 139 -10.15 15.33 -31.01
C GLU A 139 -9.89 14.74 -29.63
N GLN A 140 -10.83 13.96 -29.09
CA GLN A 140 -10.66 13.28 -27.80
C GLN A 140 -9.57 12.22 -27.87
N LYS A 141 -9.55 11.40 -28.92
CA LYS A 141 -8.49 10.39 -29.15
C LYS A 141 -7.13 11.05 -29.20
N LYS A 142 -6.99 12.10 -30.01
CA LYS A 142 -5.74 12.87 -30.11
C LYS A 142 -5.32 13.44 -28.76
N ALA A 143 -6.23 14.08 -28.03
CA ALA A 143 -5.93 14.65 -26.71
C ALA A 143 -5.48 13.57 -25.68
N ILE A 144 -6.09 12.39 -25.69
CA ILE A 144 -5.72 11.28 -24.80
C ILE A 144 -4.34 10.73 -25.19
N ILE A 145 -4.08 10.51 -26.47
CA ILE A 145 -2.79 9.99 -26.98
C ILE A 145 -1.67 11.00 -26.72
N ASP A 146 -1.90 12.29 -26.97
CA ASP A 146 -0.95 13.37 -26.69
C ASP A 146 -0.63 13.42 -25.20
N PHE A 147 -1.63 13.30 -24.33
CA PHE A 147 -1.43 13.24 -22.88
C PHE A 147 -0.60 12.01 -22.46
N LEU A 148 -0.93 10.81 -22.98
CA LEU A 148 -0.18 9.59 -22.68
C LEU A 148 1.28 9.73 -23.10
N SER A 149 1.53 10.25 -24.31
CA SER A 149 2.87 10.52 -24.83
C SER A 149 3.63 11.50 -23.93
N GLN A 150 3.00 12.63 -23.55
CA GLN A 150 3.60 13.62 -22.65
C GLN A 150 3.90 13.05 -21.26
N SER A 151 3.03 12.18 -20.73
CA SER A 151 3.21 11.59 -19.40
C SER A 151 4.52 10.78 -19.30
N VAL A 152 4.95 10.11 -20.37
CA VAL A 152 6.20 9.33 -20.40
C VAL A 152 7.41 10.17 -19.99
N GLY A 153 7.49 11.41 -20.48
CA GLY A 153 8.58 12.33 -20.18
C GLY A 153 8.32 13.26 -19.00
N SER A 154 7.17 13.14 -18.33
CA SER A 154 6.81 14.05 -17.23
C SER A 154 7.68 13.76 -16.00
N PRO A 155 8.20 14.81 -15.33
CA PRO A 155 9.05 14.64 -14.16
C PRO A 155 8.25 14.20 -12.95
N MET A 156 8.91 13.51 -12.02
CA MET A 156 8.38 13.28 -10.68
C MET A 156 8.32 14.61 -9.93
N VAL A 157 7.11 15.07 -9.60
CA VAL A 157 6.91 16.28 -8.81
C VAL A 157 7.18 15.98 -7.34
N LEU A 158 8.21 16.62 -6.78
CA LEU A 158 8.56 16.55 -5.36
C LEU A 158 8.18 17.85 -4.67
N MET A 159 7.38 17.75 -3.63
CA MET A 159 6.89 18.91 -2.88
C MET A 159 7.89 19.30 -1.79
N SER A 160 8.41 20.52 -1.90
CA SER A 160 9.33 21.12 -0.91
C SER A 160 8.64 21.59 0.38
N LYS A 161 7.29 21.58 0.39
CA LYS A 161 6.45 21.98 1.52
C LYS A 161 5.20 21.12 1.55
N SER A 162 4.61 20.99 2.74
CA SER A 162 3.30 20.37 2.89
C SER A 162 2.27 21.06 2.00
N PRO A 163 1.60 20.31 1.12
CA PRO A 163 0.42 20.78 0.41
C PRO A 163 -0.83 20.75 1.31
N LEU A 164 -0.73 20.23 2.53
CA LEU A 164 -1.83 20.31 3.48
C LEU A 164 -1.87 21.70 4.14
N PRO A 165 -3.08 22.18 4.49
CA PRO A 165 -3.24 23.39 5.29
C PRO A 165 -2.42 23.33 6.59
N ALA A 166 -1.96 24.49 7.06
CA ALA A 166 -1.01 24.58 8.19
C ALA A 166 -1.55 24.01 9.53
N PHE A 167 -2.86 23.80 9.62
CA PHE A 167 -3.53 23.22 10.80
C PHE A 167 -3.63 21.68 10.74
N MET A 168 -3.25 21.04 9.63
CA MET A 168 -3.17 19.59 9.51
C MET A 168 -1.78 19.10 9.89
N ALA A 169 -1.70 17.90 10.49
CA ALA A 169 -0.42 17.26 10.78
C ALA A 169 0.37 17.04 9.48
N SER A 170 1.70 17.11 9.57
CA SER A 170 2.58 16.71 8.48
C SER A 170 2.26 15.27 8.10
N PRO A 171 1.95 14.96 6.83
CA PRO A 171 1.64 13.60 6.42
C PRO A 171 2.88 12.69 6.37
N GLY A 172 4.07 13.23 6.63
CA GLY A 172 5.32 12.53 6.38
C GLY A 172 5.65 12.47 4.88
N PRO A 173 6.58 11.59 4.48
CA PRO A 173 6.74 11.20 3.09
C PRO A 173 5.48 10.48 2.63
N CYS A 174 4.92 10.90 1.49
CA CYS A 174 3.74 10.25 0.92
C CYS A 174 3.56 10.59 -0.56
N MET A 175 3.02 9.65 -1.32
CA MET A 175 2.47 9.88 -2.65
C MET A 175 1.06 10.47 -2.52
N ILE A 176 0.86 11.63 -3.14
CA ILE A 176 -0.43 12.30 -3.25
C ILE A 176 -1.06 11.94 -4.60
N PRO A 177 -2.19 11.23 -4.62
CA PRO A 177 -2.89 10.84 -5.84
C PRO A 177 -3.73 11.99 -6.42
N MET A 178 -3.15 13.19 -6.46
CA MET A 178 -3.73 14.39 -7.03
C MET A 178 -2.76 14.99 -8.03
N GLY A 179 -3.27 15.42 -9.18
CA GLY A 179 -2.42 15.99 -10.21
C GLY A 179 -1.85 17.35 -9.83
N ALA A 180 -0.78 17.72 -10.53
CA ALA A 180 -0.10 19.00 -10.39
C ALA A 180 -0.11 19.74 -11.73
N GLU A 181 -0.65 20.96 -11.75
CA GLU A 181 -0.40 21.92 -12.83
C GLU A 181 0.84 22.73 -12.48
N MET A 182 1.94 22.46 -13.17
CA MET A 182 3.17 23.23 -13.01
C MET A 182 3.03 24.55 -13.77
N VAL A 183 3.27 25.68 -13.10
CA VAL A 183 3.20 27.02 -13.70
C VAL A 183 4.40 27.88 -13.33
N ASP A 184 4.79 28.77 -14.24
CA ASP A 184 5.71 29.86 -13.92
C ASP A 184 4.99 30.91 -13.08
N LEU A 185 5.52 31.19 -11.89
CA LEU A 185 4.83 32.06 -10.94
C LEU A 185 4.69 33.51 -11.43
N LYS A 186 5.63 34.00 -12.25
CA LYS A 186 5.68 35.40 -12.68
C LYS A 186 4.72 35.66 -13.84
N THR A 187 4.70 34.74 -14.79
CA THR A 187 3.95 34.85 -16.05
C THR A 187 2.61 34.13 -16.01
N GLY A 188 2.42 33.20 -15.08
CA GLY A 188 1.26 32.31 -15.04
C GLY A 188 1.24 31.26 -16.15
N LYS A 189 2.31 31.16 -16.95
CA LYS A 189 2.41 30.22 -18.07
C LYS A 189 2.45 28.77 -17.55
N ARG A 190 1.64 27.89 -18.12
CA ARG A 190 1.70 26.44 -17.86
C ARG A 190 3.04 25.88 -18.35
N LEU A 191 3.73 25.17 -17.46
CA LEU A 191 4.99 24.48 -17.68
C LEU A 191 4.80 22.98 -17.94
N GLY A 192 3.76 22.39 -17.35
CA GLY A 192 3.40 20.99 -17.58
C GLY A 192 2.32 20.50 -16.61
N ILE A 193 1.97 19.22 -16.73
CA ILE A 193 0.97 18.56 -15.89
C ILE A 193 1.53 17.20 -15.46
N GLU A 194 1.26 16.83 -14.22
CA GLU A 194 1.61 15.54 -13.65
C GLU A 194 0.38 14.96 -12.92
N THR A 195 0.26 13.62 -12.84
CA THR A 195 -0.91 12.91 -12.29
C THR A 195 -0.84 12.74 -10.77
N SER A 196 0.36 12.78 -10.20
CA SER A 196 0.61 12.59 -8.76
C SER A 196 1.81 13.41 -8.28
N MET A 197 1.90 13.63 -6.97
CA MET A 197 3.03 14.34 -6.35
C MET A 197 3.61 13.50 -5.22
N ILE A 198 4.87 13.72 -4.87
CA ILE A 198 5.47 13.11 -3.67
C ILE A 198 5.82 14.21 -2.69
N CYS A 199 5.38 14.07 -1.44
CA CYS A 199 5.86 14.86 -0.32
C CYS A 199 7.09 14.19 0.29
N VAL A 200 8.07 14.99 0.68
CA VAL A 200 9.19 14.54 1.52
C VAL A 200 9.21 15.44 2.74
N LEU A 201 8.58 14.99 3.81
CA LEU A 201 8.35 15.74 5.05
C LEU A 201 8.71 14.86 6.25
N ASP A 202 9.12 15.48 7.35
CA ASP A 202 9.32 14.75 8.61
C ASP A 202 8.00 14.12 9.10
N ILE A 203 8.10 12.97 9.76
CA ILE A 203 7.01 12.34 10.52
C ILE A 203 7.15 12.74 11.97
N LYS A 204 6.09 13.34 12.54
CA LYS A 204 6.04 13.72 13.96
C LYS A 204 4.87 13.05 14.65
N SER A 205 5.10 12.54 15.85
CA SER A 205 4.07 12.05 16.76
C SER A 205 4.17 12.79 18.09
N GLY A 206 3.31 13.79 18.27
CA GLY A 206 3.44 14.73 19.39
C GLY A 206 4.73 15.54 19.27
N ASP A 207 5.55 15.51 20.32
CA ASP A 207 6.86 16.19 20.37
C ASP A 207 8.00 15.32 19.79
N GLU A 208 7.73 14.06 19.46
CA GLU A 208 8.71 13.11 18.94
C GLU A 208 8.75 13.14 17.41
N VAL A 209 9.97 13.11 16.84
CA VAL A 209 10.20 12.97 15.40
C VAL A 209 10.49 11.50 15.13
N ILE A 210 9.53 10.79 14.53
CA ILE A 210 9.65 9.36 14.21
C ILE A 210 10.49 9.15 12.93
N PHE A 211 10.44 10.13 12.02
CA PHE A 211 11.27 10.19 10.82
C PHE A 211 11.74 11.63 10.59
N SER A 212 13.05 11.79 10.41
CA SER A 212 13.67 13.06 10.03
C SER A 212 14.31 12.93 8.66
N ILE A 213 14.03 13.89 7.78
CA ILE A 213 14.72 13.99 6.48
C ILE A 213 16.22 14.23 6.68
N ASP A 214 16.59 15.07 7.64
CA ASP A 214 17.99 15.39 7.91
C ASP A 214 18.77 14.16 8.37
N ASP A 215 18.19 13.34 9.26
CA ASP A 215 18.78 12.06 9.63
C ASP A 215 18.84 11.11 8.43
N ALA A 216 17.75 11.00 7.65
CA ALA A 216 17.68 10.15 6.46
C ALA A 216 18.72 10.51 5.38
N LEU A 217 19.06 11.80 5.23
CA LEU A 217 20.14 12.26 4.36
C LEU A 217 21.51 11.85 4.91
N LYS A 218 21.74 12.03 6.22
CA LYS A 218 23.02 11.73 6.88
C LYS A 218 23.33 10.24 6.95
N ASN A 219 22.29 9.41 7.09
CA ASN A 219 22.42 7.96 7.22
C ASN A 219 22.18 7.21 5.89
N ASP A 220 21.92 7.94 4.79
CA ASP A 220 21.76 7.42 3.44
C ASP A 220 20.57 6.45 3.28
N THR A 221 19.42 6.86 3.80
CA THR A 221 18.16 6.11 3.71
C THR A 221 17.00 6.90 3.11
N LEU A 222 17.22 8.13 2.63
CA LEU A 222 16.13 8.95 2.11
C LEU A 222 15.59 8.43 0.77
N ASP A 223 16.45 7.88 -0.07
CA ASP A 223 16.07 7.29 -1.36
C ASP A 223 15.23 6.01 -1.21
N LEU A 224 15.37 5.23 -0.13
CA LEU A 224 14.45 4.13 0.21
C LEU A 224 13.01 4.64 0.30
N VAL A 225 12.81 5.68 1.12
CA VAL A 225 11.51 6.30 1.35
C VAL A 225 10.95 6.87 0.05
N VAL A 226 11.76 7.59 -0.73
CA VAL A 226 11.30 8.17 -1.99
C VAL A 226 11.02 7.08 -3.04
N ALA A 227 11.75 5.97 -3.03
CA ALA A 227 11.47 4.82 -3.89
C ALA A 227 10.12 4.16 -3.56
N HIS A 228 9.78 4.02 -2.27
CA HIS A 228 8.46 3.56 -1.81
C HIS A 228 7.33 4.44 -2.37
N GLU A 229 7.44 5.77 -2.18
CA GLU A 229 6.42 6.69 -2.69
C GLU A 229 6.38 6.76 -4.22
N ASN A 230 7.52 6.57 -4.88
CA ASN A 230 7.57 6.48 -6.34
C ASN A 230 6.89 5.21 -6.85
N ALA A 231 6.97 4.10 -6.12
CA ALA A 231 6.27 2.86 -6.45
C ALA A 231 4.75 3.02 -6.37
N HIS A 232 4.25 3.74 -5.35
CA HIS A 232 2.86 4.19 -5.29
C HIS A 232 2.49 5.04 -6.51
N GLY A 233 3.37 5.95 -6.92
CA GLY A 233 3.21 6.75 -8.14
C GLY A 233 3.15 5.90 -9.41
N ILE A 234 3.99 4.87 -9.53
CA ILE A 234 3.98 3.92 -10.65
C ILE A 234 2.67 3.14 -10.70
N MET A 235 2.20 2.64 -9.55
CA MET A 235 0.93 1.93 -9.45
C MET A 235 -0.24 2.86 -9.78
N PHE A 236 -0.22 4.09 -9.29
CA PHE A 236 -1.21 5.11 -9.65
C PHE A 236 -1.18 5.41 -11.14
N ASP A 237 0.00 5.54 -11.74
CA ASP A 237 0.17 5.72 -13.19
C ASP A 237 -0.39 4.52 -13.97
N ALA A 238 -0.33 3.30 -13.44
CA ALA A 238 -0.89 2.09 -14.07
C ALA A 238 -2.43 1.98 -13.91
N TYR A 239 -3.00 2.42 -12.81
CA TYR A 239 -4.44 2.31 -12.55
C TYR A 239 -5.24 3.54 -13.02
N GLY A 240 -4.64 4.73 -12.95
CA GLY A 240 -5.33 6.00 -13.04
C GLY A 240 -6.49 6.07 -12.04
N LYS A 241 -7.68 6.47 -12.51
CA LYS A 241 -8.89 6.58 -11.68
C LYS A 241 -9.30 5.30 -10.97
N LEU A 242 -8.95 4.13 -11.49
CA LEU A 242 -9.30 2.85 -10.86
C LEU A 242 -8.54 2.60 -9.56
N PHE A 243 -7.48 3.36 -9.28
CA PHE A 243 -6.70 3.22 -8.05
C PHE A 243 -7.56 3.43 -6.79
N GLN A 244 -8.56 4.33 -6.85
CA GLN A 244 -9.49 4.57 -5.73
C GLN A 244 -10.47 3.41 -5.50
N SER A 245 -10.62 2.50 -6.47
CA SER A 245 -11.50 1.34 -6.34
C SER A 245 -10.82 0.19 -5.58
N ILE A 246 -9.51 0.26 -5.37
CA ILE A 246 -8.79 -0.67 -4.50
C ILE A 246 -9.26 -0.41 -3.06
N GLN A 247 -9.85 -1.44 -2.45
CA GLN A 247 -10.46 -1.32 -1.14
C GLN A 247 -9.39 -1.14 -0.06
N ARG A 248 -9.62 -0.19 0.86
CA ARG A 248 -8.77 0.08 2.03
C ARG A 248 -9.70 0.27 3.22
N THR A 249 -10.18 -0.85 3.74
CA THR A 249 -11.27 -0.90 4.71
C THR A 249 -10.77 -0.84 6.15
N SER A 250 -9.62 -1.46 6.40
CA SER A 250 -9.12 -1.67 7.75
C SER A 250 -8.87 -0.35 8.47
N SER A 251 -9.26 -0.30 9.74
CA SER A 251 -8.85 0.76 10.65
C SER A 251 -7.65 0.34 11.51
N ASN A 252 -7.03 -0.80 11.21
CA ASN A 252 -5.75 -1.13 11.82
C ASN A 252 -4.73 -0.14 11.24
N GLY A 253 -3.77 0.32 12.05
CA GLY A 253 -2.62 1.02 11.49
C GLY A 253 -1.96 0.18 10.40
N HIS A 254 -1.08 0.77 9.63
CA HIS A 254 -0.45 0.07 8.52
C HIS A 254 1.06 0.14 8.64
N ASP A 255 1.67 -1.04 8.59
CA ASP A 255 3.10 -1.29 8.55
C ASP A 255 3.27 -2.75 8.09
N ALA A 256 4.45 -3.09 7.59
CA ALA A 256 4.78 -4.39 7.02
C ALA A 256 4.25 -5.62 7.79
N PRO A 257 4.35 -5.70 9.14
CA PRO A 257 3.85 -6.86 9.88
C PRO A 257 2.34 -6.85 10.17
N ILE A 258 1.68 -5.70 10.06
CA ILE A 258 0.31 -5.50 10.53
C ILE A 258 -0.65 -6.14 9.54
N ILE A 259 -1.68 -6.80 10.09
CA ILE A 259 -2.77 -7.36 9.28
C ILE A 259 -3.79 -6.25 9.04
N THR A 260 -3.86 -5.76 7.81
CA THR A 260 -4.75 -4.68 7.38
C THR A 260 -5.96 -5.25 6.63
N ASP A 261 -5.92 -5.22 5.30
CA ASP A 261 -6.88 -5.81 4.38
C ASP A 261 -6.20 -6.15 3.05
N VAL A 262 -6.88 -6.89 2.17
CA VAL A 262 -6.29 -7.40 0.93
C VAL A 262 -5.92 -6.32 -0.10
N GLY A 263 -6.54 -5.13 -0.02
CA GLY A 263 -6.28 -4.05 -0.96
C GLY A 263 -5.18 -3.11 -0.47
N LEU A 264 -5.18 -2.76 0.82
CA LEU A 264 -4.06 -2.02 1.42
C LEU A 264 -2.78 -2.87 1.42
N ALA A 265 -2.87 -4.16 1.78
CA ALA A 265 -1.74 -5.09 1.70
C ALA A 265 -1.13 -5.19 0.29
N TYR A 266 -1.97 -5.08 -0.74
CA TYR A 266 -1.54 -5.09 -2.12
C TYR A 266 -0.81 -3.80 -2.53
N VAL A 267 -1.36 -2.65 -2.14
CA VAL A 267 -0.81 -1.32 -2.47
C VAL A 267 0.52 -1.09 -1.76
N GLU A 268 0.57 -1.25 -0.43
CA GLU A 268 1.82 -1.08 0.31
C GLU A 268 2.80 -2.21 0.02
N GLY A 269 2.33 -3.46 -0.12
CA GLY A 269 3.21 -4.58 -0.46
C GLY A 269 3.97 -4.39 -1.78
N TRP A 270 3.34 -3.78 -2.79
CA TRP A 270 4.04 -3.38 -4.01
C TRP A 270 5.14 -2.35 -3.73
N ALA A 271 4.83 -1.31 -2.97
CA ALA A 271 5.76 -0.23 -2.67
C ALA A 271 6.96 -0.70 -1.82
N GLU A 272 6.68 -1.50 -0.78
CA GLU A 272 7.69 -2.12 0.09
C GLU A 272 8.62 -3.08 -0.68
N ALA A 273 8.06 -3.86 -1.63
CA ALA A 273 8.89 -4.71 -2.49
C ALA A 273 9.76 -3.88 -3.43
N PHE A 274 9.21 -2.80 -4.00
CA PHE A 274 9.93 -1.94 -4.92
C PHE A 274 11.13 -1.26 -4.24
N GLU A 275 10.95 -0.69 -3.03
CA GLU A 275 12.08 -0.14 -2.26
C GLU A 275 13.09 -1.24 -1.89
N ALA A 276 12.63 -2.47 -1.56
CA ALA A 276 13.51 -3.56 -1.18
C ALA A 276 14.39 -4.07 -2.33
N VAL A 277 13.90 -3.97 -3.58
CA VAL A 277 14.62 -4.39 -4.79
C VAL A 277 15.47 -3.26 -5.38
N TYR A 278 14.90 -2.05 -5.48
CA TYR A 278 15.47 -0.95 -6.26
C TYR A 278 15.97 0.23 -5.42
N GLY A 279 15.76 0.20 -4.09
CA GLY A 279 16.46 1.08 -3.17
C GLY A 279 17.88 0.58 -2.85
N PRO A 280 18.64 1.30 -2.01
CA PRO A 280 19.99 0.93 -1.59
C PRO A 280 20.11 -0.54 -1.22
N SER A 281 21.03 -1.23 -1.90
CA SER A 281 21.23 -2.68 -1.69
C SER A 281 21.85 -2.99 -0.33
N ASN A 282 22.56 -2.03 0.26
CA ASN A 282 23.33 -2.22 1.49
C ASN A 282 23.16 -1.06 2.49
N PRO A 283 21.93 -0.72 2.90
CA PRO A 283 21.75 0.31 3.92
C PRO A 283 22.30 -0.26 5.24
N LYS A 284 22.82 0.61 6.12
CA LYS A 284 23.39 0.22 7.42
C LYS A 284 22.28 -0.25 8.39
N LEU A 285 21.54 -1.30 8.03
CA LEU A 285 20.35 -1.81 8.71
C LEU A 285 20.71 -2.98 9.63
N SER A 286 21.72 -2.79 10.48
CA SER A 286 21.91 -3.63 11.66
C SER A 286 21.47 -2.87 12.90
N GLU A 287 20.95 -3.55 13.93
CA GLU A 287 20.41 -2.87 15.14
C GLU A 287 21.41 -1.87 15.74
N LYS A 288 22.69 -2.27 15.80
CA LYS A 288 23.80 -1.42 16.29
C LYS A 288 24.01 -0.15 15.45
N ASP A 289 23.66 -0.19 14.17
CA ASP A 289 23.78 0.93 13.25
C ASP A 289 22.51 1.80 13.29
N ARG A 290 21.34 1.21 13.53
CA ARG A 290 20.07 1.93 13.71
C ARG A 290 20.17 2.99 14.79
N GLU A 291 20.58 2.59 16.00
CA GLU A 291 20.75 3.52 17.12
C GLU A 291 21.89 4.51 16.89
N LYS A 292 23.00 4.06 16.28
CA LYS A 292 24.17 4.90 16.03
C LYS A 292 23.89 6.03 15.02
N TYR A 293 23.09 5.76 13.99
CA TYR A 293 22.81 6.70 12.90
C TYR A 293 21.37 7.22 12.90
N ASN A 294 20.64 7.06 14.01
CA ASN A 294 19.24 7.48 14.17
C ASN A 294 18.34 7.04 13.00
N ILE A 295 18.49 5.80 12.53
CA ILE A 295 17.63 5.27 11.46
C ILE A 295 16.25 4.98 12.05
N SER A 296 15.20 5.46 11.40
CA SER A 296 13.82 5.23 11.84
C SER A 296 13.49 3.74 11.91
N GLU A 297 12.77 3.34 12.96
CA GLU A 297 12.52 1.92 13.27
C GLU A 297 11.84 1.18 12.11
N PHE A 298 10.85 1.78 11.46
CA PHE A 298 10.11 1.17 10.36
C PHE A 298 10.99 0.86 9.13
N LEU A 299 12.01 1.68 8.84
CA LEU A 299 12.95 1.41 7.73
C LEU A 299 13.83 0.21 8.04
N TYR A 300 14.23 0.07 9.29
CA TYR A 300 15.07 -1.03 9.75
C TYR A 300 14.30 -2.35 9.89
N SER A 301 13.15 -2.30 10.56
CA SER A 301 12.36 -3.49 10.89
C SER A 301 11.78 -4.16 9.65
N ARG A 302 11.58 -3.41 8.56
CA ARG A 302 10.93 -3.85 7.33
C ARG A 302 11.81 -4.64 6.36
N GLN A 303 13.00 -4.12 6.04
CA GLN A 303 13.79 -4.61 4.90
C GLN A 303 14.31 -6.04 5.05
N ASN A 304 14.79 -6.39 6.25
CA ASN A 304 15.33 -7.73 6.51
C ASN A 304 14.25 -8.83 6.47
N PRO A 305 13.09 -8.65 7.13
CA PRO A 305 12.00 -9.61 7.01
C PRO A 305 11.46 -9.77 5.60
N ILE A 306 11.24 -8.71 4.81
CA ILE A 306 10.75 -8.84 3.41
C ILE A 306 11.66 -9.78 2.61
N ARG A 307 12.98 -9.66 2.78
CA ARG A 307 13.97 -10.46 2.04
C ARG A 307 14.15 -11.89 2.56
N ARG A 308 13.67 -12.24 3.76
CA ARG A 308 14.03 -13.50 4.45
C ARG A 308 12.87 -14.24 5.11
N ASP A 309 12.12 -13.56 5.96
CA ASP A 309 11.15 -14.16 6.88
C ASP A 309 9.68 -13.83 6.54
N ARG A 310 9.47 -12.85 5.66
CA ARG A 310 8.25 -12.48 4.92
C ARG A 310 6.98 -12.32 5.74
N TYR A 311 7.10 -12.04 7.04
CA TYR A 311 5.97 -11.81 7.95
C TYR A 311 4.89 -12.90 7.97
N VAL A 312 5.23 -14.13 7.65
CA VAL A 312 4.27 -15.25 7.58
C VAL A 312 3.83 -15.77 8.95
N TRP A 313 4.54 -15.37 9.99
CA TRP A 313 4.35 -15.79 11.37
C TRP A 313 3.13 -15.10 12.00
N ALA A 314 2.42 -15.81 12.88
CA ALA A 314 1.30 -15.25 13.64
C ALA A 314 1.73 -14.10 14.57
N SER A 315 3.02 -14.03 14.92
CA SER A 315 3.59 -12.88 15.61
C SER A 315 3.86 -11.72 14.65
N ASN A 316 3.58 -10.50 15.10
CA ASN A 316 3.81 -9.25 14.37
C ASN A 316 5.29 -8.83 14.32
N VAL A 317 6.24 -9.51 14.96
CA VAL A 317 7.66 -9.09 14.91
C VAL A 317 8.48 -9.79 13.82
N GLY A 318 7.84 -10.50 12.90
CA GLY A 318 8.53 -11.22 11.81
C GLY A 318 9.44 -12.37 12.25
N LYS A 319 9.52 -12.68 13.55
CA LYS A 319 10.35 -13.76 14.10
C LYS A 319 9.73 -15.12 13.86
N LYS A 320 10.58 -16.11 13.55
CA LYS A 320 10.16 -17.51 13.38
C LYS A 320 9.62 -18.09 14.68
N THR A 321 8.31 -18.32 14.74
CA THR A 321 7.63 -18.95 15.88
C THR A 321 7.20 -20.39 15.61
N GLY A 322 7.22 -20.84 14.33
CA GLY A 322 6.61 -22.10 13.92
C GLY A 322 5.09 -22.05 13.75
N VAL A 323 4.45 -20.95 14.17
CA VAL A 323 3.01 -20.74 14.06
C VAL A 323 2.74 -19.70 12.97
N LEU A 324 1.99 -20.09 11.95
CA LEU A 324 1.71 -19.28 10.76
C LEU A 324 0.40 -18.49 10.90
N LYS A 325 0.34 -17.35 10.21
CA LYS A 325 -0.92 -16.67 9.87
C LYS A 325 -1.79 -17.59 9.00
N ASN A 326 -3.12 -17.46 9.08
CA ASN A 326 -4.02 -18.15 8.15
C ASN A 326 -3.98 -17.51 6.74
N GLY A 327 -4.58 -18.16 5.74
CA GLY A 327 -4.51 -17.71 4.35
C GLY A 327 -5.00 -16.29 4.11
N LEU A 328 -6.11 -15.88 4.75
CA LEU A 328 -6.63 -14.52 4.62
C LEU A 328 -5.76 -13.49 5.34
N GLN A 329 -5.20 -13.84 6.50
CA GLN A 329 -4.24 -12.99 7.21
C GLN A 329 -2.97 -12.77 6.38
N LEU A 330 -2.44 -13.81 5.73
CA LEU A 330 -1.29 -13.71 4.83
C LEU A 330 -1.59 -12.74 3.67
N MET A 331 -2.75 -12.88 3.02
CA MET A 331 -3.15 -12.00 1.91
C MET A 331 -3.57 -10.59 2.34
N SER A 332 -3.66 -10.34 3.65
CA SER A 332 -3.99 -9.04 4.24
C SER A 332 -2.80 -8.44 5.01
N THR A 333 -1.57 -8.93 4.80
CA THR A 333 -0.36 -8.43 5.46
C THR A 333 0.60 -7.86 4.42
N GLU A 334 0.93 -6.58 4.54
CA GLU A 334 1.74 -5.80 3.59
C GLU A 334 3.09 -6.48 3.30
N GLY A 335 3.83 -6.81 4.35
CA GLY A 335 5.15 -7.41 4.23
C GLY A 335 5.15 -8.85 3.70
N VAL A 336 4.01 -9.57 3.78
CA VAL A 336 3.85 -10.88 3.11
C VAL A 336 3.75 -10.66 1.60
N ILE A 337 2.89 -9.73 1.19
CA ILE A 337 2.72 -9.37 -0.22
C ILE A 337 4.02 -8.79 -0.79
N ALA A 338 4.72 -7.96 -0.02
CA ALA A 338 6.03 -7.43 -0.38
C ALA A 338 7.05 -8.54 -0.61
N GLY A 339 7.09 -9.55 0.26
CA GLY A 339 7.95 -10.73 0.07
C GLY A 339 7.66 -11.48 -1.23
N HIS A 340 6.39 -11.64 -1.59
CA HIS A 340 6.02 -12.28 -2.86
C HIS A 340 6.43 -11.44 -4.08
N PHE A 341 6.18 -10.14 -4.06
CA PHE A 341 6.61 -9.24 -5.13
C PHE A 341 8.13 -9.20 -5.27
N TYR A 342 8.85 -9.13 -4.15
CA TYR A 342 10.31 -9.15 -4.13
C TYR A 342 10.86 -10.38 -4.86
N ASP A 343 10.34 -11.57 -4.59
CA ASP A 343 10.79 -12.79 -5.26
C ASP A 343 10.39 -12.83 -6.74
N ILE A 344 9.22 -12.32 -7.12
CA ILE A 344 8.83 -12.20 -8.54
C ILE A 344 9.79 -11.26 -9.27
N LEU A 345 10.08 -10.09 -8.69
CA LEU A 345 10.97 -9.07 -9.26
C LEU A 345 12.42 -9.52 -9.35
N THR A 346 12.87 -10.42 -8.48
CA THR A 346 14.26 -10.91 -8.41
C THR A 346 14.44 -12.32 -8.98
N ALA A 347 13.37 -12.98 -9.42
CA ALA A 347 13.43 -14.32 -9.99
C ALA A 347 14.14 -14.31 -11.35
N ARG A 348 15.35 -14.89 -11.39
CA ARG A 348 16.13 -15.07 -12.63
C ARG A 348 15.43 -15.89 -13.71
N ALA A 349 14.44 -16.70 -13.32
CA ALA A 349 13.66 -17.52 -14.24
C ALA A 349 12.53 -16.73 -14.93
N ILE A 350 12.15 -15.57 -14.40
CA ILE A 350 11.15 -14.70 -15.00
C ILE A 350 11.89 -13.64 -15.83
N ASN A 351 11.64 -13.61 -17.12
CA ASN A 351 12.20 -12.58 -17.99
C ASN A 351 11.43 -11.26 -17.82
N ALA A 352 12.14 -10.13 -17.69
CA ALA A 352 11.58 -8.79 -17.57
C ALA A 352 10.45 -8.69 -16.51
N PRO A 353 10.72 -9.07 -15.25
CA PRO A 353 9.68 -9.23 -14.24
C PRO A 353 8.97 -7.92 -13.90
N PHE A 354 9.69 -6.78 -13.89
CA PHE A 354 9.09 -5.47 -13.65
C PHE A 354 8.05 -5.12 -14.72
N GLU A 355 8.42 -5.24 -15.99
CA GLU A 355 7.54 -4.95 -17.12
C GLU A 355 6.30 -5.84 -17.12
N LYS A 356 6.46 -7.12 -16.76
CA LYS A 356 5.35 -8.06 -16.57
C LYS A 356 4.43 -7.62 -15.43
N CYS A 357 4.97 -7.21 -14.28
CA CYS A 357 4.17 -6.64 -13.18
C CYS A 357 3.37 -5.41 -13.63
N ILE A 358 3.98 -4.48 -14.38
CA ILE A 358 3.27 -3.30 -14.90
C ILE A 358 2.16 -3.70 -15.87
N LYS A 359 2.43 -4.61 -16.82
CA LYS A 359 1.42 -5.12 -17.76
C LYS A 359 0.25 -5.78 -17.03
N THR A 360 0.51 -6.50 -15.95
CA THR A 360 -0.53 -7.07 -15.08
C THR A 360 -1.31 -5.99 -14.33
N MET A 361 -0.66 -4.96 -13.79
CA MET A 361 -1.35 -3.83 -13.14
C MET A 361 -2.28 -3.08 -14.09
N LEU A 362 -1.96 -3.02 -15.39
CA LEU A 362 -2.83 -2.42 -16.41
C LEU A 362 -4.16 -3.17 -16.60
N THR A 363 -4.28 -4.42 -16.13
CA THR A 363 -5.58 -5.12 -16.07
C THR A 363 -6.38 -4.77 -14.81
N ALA A 364 -5.88 -3.82 -14.01
CA ALA A 364 -6.47 -3.27 -12.80
C ALA A 364 -6.94 -4.31 -11.76
N PRO A 365 -6.10 -5.27 -11.34
CA PRO A 365 -6.46 -6.17 -10.23
C PRO A 365 -6.73 -5.38 -8.94
N MET A 366 -7.76 -5.74 -8.18
CA MET A 366 -8.16 -4.99 -6.98
C MET A 366 -7.46 -5.45 -5.71
N ASN A 367 -6.71 -6.55 -5.79
CA ASN A 367 -5.92 -7.14 -4.71
C ASN A 367 -4.83 -8.04 -5.30
N PHE A 368 -3.93 -8.53 -4.44
CA PHE A 368 -2.80 -9.37 -4.88
C PHE A 368 -3.22 -10.71 -5.49
N MET A 369 -4.33 -11.30 -5.03
CA MET A 369 -4.80 -12.59 -5.58
C MET A 369 -5.23 -12.45 -7.04
N GLU A 370 -5.99 -11.39 -7.34
CA GLU A 370 -6.36 -11.03 -8.71
C GLU A 370 -5.15 -10.68 -9.56
N PHE A 371 -4.16 -9.98 -8.98
CA PHE A 371 -2.90 -9.69 -9.67
C PHE A 371 -2.22 -10.99 -10.14
N VAL A 372 -2.12 -11.98 -9.27
CA VAL A 372 -1.48 -13.26 -9.59
C VAL A 372 -2.25 -14.03 -10.66
N GLN A 373 -3.58 -14.10 -10.55
CA GLN A 373 -4.44 -14.73 -11.55
C GLN A 373 -4.27 -14.06 -12.92
N ASN A 374 -4.23 -12.73 -12.95
CA ASN A 374 -4.00 -11.96 -14.17
C ASN A 374 -2.57 -12.14 -14.71
N PHE A 375 -1.56 -12.21 -13.83
CA PHE A 375 -0.16 -12.42 -14.21
C PHE A 375 0.01 -13.76 -14.93
N VAL A 376 -0.45 -14.87 -14.35
CA VAL A 376 -0.27 -16.20 -14.96
C VAL A 376 -1.14 -16.40 -16.20
N LYS A 377 -2.24 -15.65 -16.33
CA LYS A 377 -3.05 -15.61 -17.55
C LYS A 377 -2.35 -14.86 -18.68
N LEU A 378 -1.67 -13.76 -18.37
CA LEU A 378 -0.90 -12.97 -19.34
C LEU A 378 0.43 -13.63 -19.72
N PHE A 379 1.06 -14.32 -18.76
CA PHE A 379 2.39 -14.91 -18.87
C PHE A 379 2.35 -16.40 -18.43
N PRO A 380 1.66 -17.27 -19.19
CA PRO A 380 1.51 -18.68 -18.82
C PRO A 380 2.83 -19.44 -18.74
N GLU A 381 3.88 -18.96 -19.42
CA GLU A 381 5.23 -19.51 -19.34
C GLU A 381 5.85 -19.39 -17.93
N ASP A 382 5.48 -18.36 -17.17
CA ASP A 382 6.00 -18.11 -15.83
C ASP A 382 5.16 -18.76 -14.73
N LYS A 383 3.98 -19.31 -15.07
CA LYS A 383 3.01 -19.88 -14.13
C LYS A 383 3.66 -20.77 -13.08
N LYS A 384 4.52 -21.70 -13.52
CA LYS A 384 5.22 -22.64 -12.64
C LYS A 384 6.09 -21.92 -11.61
N VAL A 385 6.84 -20.90 -12.03
CA VAL A 385 7.76 -20.15 -11.16
C VAL A 385 6.97 -19.29 -10.18
N VAL A 386 5.96 -18.57 -10.66
CA VAL A 386 5.10 -17.72 -9.83
C VAL A 386 4.37 -18.55 -8.77
N TYR A 387 3.74 -19.67 -9.16
CA TYR A 387 3.07 -20.54 -8.19
C TYR A 387 4.04 -21.11 -7.17
N ARG A 388 5.27 -21.45 -7.58
CA ARG A 388 6.29 -21.95 -6.65
C ARG A 388 6.67 -20.91 -5.62
N ILE A 389 6.94 -19.67 -6.06
CA ILE A 389 7.22 -18.54 -5.17
C ILE A 389 6.08 -18.38 -4.16
N LEU A 390 4.84 -18.31 -4.63
CA LEU A 390 3.70 -18.05 -3.73
C LEU A 390 3.47 -19.18 -2.72
N LEU A 391 3.46 -20.43 -3.19
CA LEU A 391 3.16 -21.58 -2.36
C LEU A 391 4.29 -21.89 -1.37
N GLU A 392 5.56 -21.83 -1.80
CA GLU A 392 6.68 -22.06 -0.88
C GLU A 392 6.78 -20.95 0.18
N ASN A 393 6.56 -19.69 -0.22
CA ASN A 393 6.62 -18.55 0.69
C ASN A 393 5.49 -18.53 1.71
N SER A 394 4.27 -18.92 1.30
CA SER A 394 3.12 -19.01 2.19
C SER A 394 3.07 -20.33 2.97
N HIS A 395 4.06 -21.21 2.77
CA HIS A 395 4.05 -22.58 3.27
C HIS A 395 2.74 -23.32 2.92
N TYR A 396 2.20 -23.05 1.73
CA TYR A 396 0.98 -23.63 1.16
C TYR A 396 -0.30 -23.32 1.95
N VAL A 397 -0.24 -22.42 2.94
CA VAL A 397 -1.38 -22.06 3.80
C VAL A 397 -2.51 -21.39 3.00
N THR A 398 -2.20 -20.70 1.91
CA THR A 398 -3.22 -20.11 1.03
C THR A 398 -4.00 -21.16 0.24
N MET A 399 -3.46 -22.37 0.11
CA MET A 399 -4.04 -23.42 -0.74
C MET A 399 -4.77 -24.50 0.07
N HIS A 400 -4.24 -24.92 1.22
CA HIS A 400 -4.80 -26.07 1.94
C HIS A 400 -4.90 -25.82 3.45
N GLU A 401 -6.01 -26.21 4.06
CA GLU A 401 -6.29 -25.98 5.49
C GLU A 401 -5.27 -26.64 6.43
N ASN A 402 -4.84 -27.86 6.11
CA ASN A 402 -3.85 -28.60 6.91
C ASN A 402 -2.39 -28.13 6.72
N ALA A 403 -2.10 -27.19 5.81
CA ALA A 403 -0.73 -26.81 5.50
C ALA A 403 -0.03 -26.12 6.68
N ALA A 404 -0.77 -25.33 7.47
CA ALA A 404 -0.22 -24.67 8.66
C ALA A 404 0.19 -25.66 9.74
N GLU A 405 -0.62 -26.70 9.99
CA GLU A 405 -0.31 -27.76 10.94
C GLU A 405 0.86 -28.64 10.46
N SER A 406 0.85 -29.01 9.17
CA SER A 406 1.94 -29.76 8.54
C SER A 406 3.29 -29.03 8.68
N TYR A 407 3.30 -27.71 8.42
CA TYR A 407 4.49 -26.89 8.62
C TYR A 407 4.91 -26.81 10.09
N LYS A 408 3.97 -26.60 11.00
CA LYS A 408 4.25 -26.53 12.44
C LYS A 408 4.93 -27.80 12.93
N ASN A 409 4.41 -28.98 12.54
CA ASN A 409 5.01 -30.26 12.87
C ASN A 409 6.45 -30.35 12.33
N PHE A 410 6.67 -30.05 11.05
CA PHE A 410 8.02 -30.01 10.48
C PHE A 410 8.97 -29.06 11.24
N TYR A 411 8.49 -27.87 11.60
CA TYR A 411 9.27 -26.88 12.34
C TYR A 411 9.66 -27.38 13.75
N GLU A 412 8.74 -28.01 14.47
CA GLU A 412 8.99 -28.56 15.81
C GLU A 412 10.04 -29.67 15.78
N PHE A 413 9.99 -30.57 14.78
CA PHE A 413 11.03 -31.58 14.56
C PHE A 413 12.40 -30.95 14.25
N ASN A 414 12.45 -29.93 13.38
CA ASN A 414 13.69 -29.20 13.07
C ASN A 414 14.27 -28.52 14.33
N LEU A 415 13.43 -27.91 15.16
CA LEU A 415 13.86 -27.29 16.41
C LEU A 415 14.39 -28.32 17.40
N ALA A 416 13.68 -29.44 17.59
CA ALA A 416 14.10 -30.53 18.46
C ALA A 416 15.45 -31.11 18.01
N TYR A 417 15.66 -31.26 16.71
CA TYR A 417 16.94 -31.72 16.15
C TYR A 417 18.07 -30.73 16.42
N LYS A 418 17.86 -29.43 16.18
CA LYS A 418 18.84 -28.38 16.51
C LYS A 418 19.17 -28.33 18.00
N GLN A 419 18.21 -28.65 18.85
CA GLN A 419 18.36 -28.76 20.29
C GLN A 419 18.94 -30.12 20.74
N LYS A 420 19.28 -31.02 19.80
CA LYS A 420 19.81 -32.37 20.06
C LYS A 420 18.86 -33.25 20.91
N LYS A 421 17.55 -33.03 20.81
CA LYS A 421 16.51 -33.78 21.54
C LYS A 421 15.98 -35.00 20.80
N ILE A 422 16.21 -35.08 19.49
CA ILE A 422 15.82 -36.20 18.62
C ILE A 422 16.99 -36.62 17.73
N ALA A 423 16.90 -37.81 17.14
CA ALA A 423 17.91 -38.30 16.21
C ALA A 423 17.83 -37.56 14.85
N LYS A 424 18.90 -37.65 14.06
CA LYS A 424 18.93 -37.03 12.72
C LYS A 424 17.91 -37.70 11.80
N GLU A 425 17.72 -38.99 11.97
CA GLU A 425 16.82 -39.86 11.21
C GLU A 425 15.37 -39.40 11.35
N ASP A 426 14.94 -39.07 12.58
CA ASP A 426 13.59 -38.55 12.87
C ASP A 426 13.32 -37.22 12.15
N PHE A 427 14.31 -36.30 12.16
CA PHE A 427 14.21 -35.04 11.43
C PHE A 427 14.17 -35.24 9.90
N LEU A 428 14.98 -36.16 9.38
CA LEU A 428 15.01 -36.46 7.94
C LEU A 428 13.69 -37.05 7.46
N GLU A 429 13.06 -37.91 8.26
CA GLU A 429 11.74 -38.46 7.94
C GLU A 429 10.66 -37.36 7.96
N ALA A 430 10.62 -36.51 8.99
CA ALA A 430 9.70 -35.37 9.03
C ALA A 430 9.89 -34.42 7.84
N ARG A 431 11.14 -34.15 7.44
CA ARG A 431 11.46 -33.32 6.27
C ARG A 431 10.98 -33.99 4.97
N LYS A 432 11.15 -35.30 4.83
CA LYS A 432 10.70 -36.06 3.66
C LYS A 432 9.18 -36.03 3.53
N GLN A 433 8.46 -36.25 4.62
CA GLN A 433 7.00 -36.19 4.67
C GLN A 433 6.47 -34.81 4.30
N TYR A 434 7.02 -33.75 4.93
CA TYR A 434 6.62 -32.38 4.61
C TYR A 434 6.89 -32.04 3.14
N LYS A 435 8.06 -32.42 2.61
CA LYS A 435 8.39 -32.20 1.19
C LYS A 435 7.42 -32.92 0.26
N ALA A 436 7.13 -34.20 0.51
CA ALA A 436 6.17 -34.97 -0.30
C ALA A 436 4.80 -34.30 -0.32
N TYR A 437 4.28 -33.92 0.86
CA TYR A 437 3.03 -33.19 1.00
C TYR A 437 2.99 -31.90 0.16
N THR A 438 4.05 -31.07 0.24
CA THR A 438 4.11 -29.82 -0.53
C THR A 438 4.23 -30.02 -2.04
N GLU A 439 4.89 -31.09 -2.50
CA GLU A 439 4.98 -31.41 -3.94
C GLU A 439 3.66 -31.95 -4.50
N GLU A 440 2.90 -32.72 -3.70
CA GLU A 440 1.54 -33.14 -4.06
C GLU A 440 0.60 -31.93 -4.23
N LEU A 441 0.61 -31.01 -3.26
CA LEU A 441 -0.16 -29.77 -3.37
C LEU A 441 0.29 -28.92 -4.56
N PHE A 442 1.59 -28.85 -4.85
CA PHE A 442 2.08 -28.13 -6.02
C PHE A 442 1.59 -28.74 -7.33
N ALA A 443 1.60 -30.08 -7.44
CA ALA A 443 1.07 -30.77 -8.60
C ALA A 443 -0.43 -30.49 -8.80
N GLU A 444 -1.21 -30.47 -7.71
CA GLU A 444 -2.62 -30.07 -7.75
C GLU A 444 -2.81 -28.61 -8.20
N ALA A 445 -2.00 -27.68 -7.67
CA ALA A 445 -2.06 -26.27 -8.02
C ALA A 445 -1.87 -26.04 -9.52
N MET A 446 -0.91 -26.76 -10.12
CA MET A 446 -0.64 -26.67 -11.56
C MET A 446 -1.80 -27.16 -12.43
N GLN A 447 -2.66 -28.03 -11.91
CA GLN A 447 -3.83 -28.57 -12.62
C GLN A 447 -5.10 -27.72 -12.41
N LYS A 448 -5.35 -27.24 -11.19
CA LYS A 448 -6.64 -26.63 -10.80
C LYS A 448 -6.65 -25.11 -10.74
N ASP A 449 -5.50 -24.44 -10.83
CA ASP A 449 -5.38 -22.97 -10.75
C ASP A 449 -6.02 -22.34 -9.51
N ASN A 450 -5.96 -23.05 -8.38
CA ASN A 450 -6.63 -22.65 -7.14
C ASN A 450 -5.66 -22.55 -5.95
N ILE A 451 -4.59 -21.76 -6.10
CA ILE A 451 -3.57 -21.56 -5.05
C ILE A 451 -4.04 -20.70 -3.86
N PHE A 452 -5.26 -20.16 -3.94
CA PHE A 452 -5.93 -19.36 -2.91
C PHE A 452 -7.17 -20.06 -2.32
N ALA A 453 -7.31 -21.38 -2.53
CA ALA A 453 -8.48 -22.14 -2.09
C ALA A 453 -8.75 -22.06 -0.57
N ASN A 454 -7.71 -21.81 0.22
CA ASN A 454 -7.76 -21.65 1.68
C ASN A 454 -7.58 -20.18 2.11
N VAL A 455 -8.01 -19.23 1.27
CA VAL A 455 -8.23 -17.84 1.64
C VAL A 455 -9.72 -17.65 1.95
N GLY A 456 -10.05 -17.54 3.24
CA GLY A 456 -11.43 -17.42 3.70
C GLY A 456 -12.13 -16.12 3.28
N PRO A 457 -13.47 -16.04 3.43
CA PRO A 457 -14.21 -14.83 3.12
C PRO A 457 -13.88 -13.69 4.10
N GLN A 458 -13.93 -12.46 3.63
CA GLN A 458 -13.85 -11.30 4.51
C GLN A 458 -15.14 -11.10 5.29
N MET A 459 -15.03 -10.92 6.60
CA MET A 459 -16.17 -10.79 7.52
C MET A 459 -16.06 -9.49 8.32
N TRP A 460 -16.23 -8.37 7.61
CA TRP A 460 -16.09 -7.03 8.15
C TRP A 460 -17.22 -6.64 9.12
N PHE A 461 -16.83 -6.15 10.28
CA PHE A 461 -17.72 -5.51 11.26
C PHE A 461 -17.07 -4.23 11.75
N SER A 462 -17.92 -3.30 12.20
CA SER A 462 -17.50 -2.05 12.80
C SER A 462 -18.02 -1.91 14.22
N GLY A 463 -17.50 -0.94 14.94
CA GLY A 463 -18.01 -0.51 16.23
C GLY A 463 -17.38 0.81 16.66
N LYS A 464 -17.79 1.34 17.80
CA LYS A 464 -17.44 2.67 18.31
C LYS A 464 -16.94 2.59 19.75
N ILE A 465 -15.78 3.14 20.01
CA ILE A 465 -15.19 3.26 21.35
C ILE A 465 -15.41 4.67 21.86
N ASN A 466 -16.09 4.82 23.00
CA ASN A 466 -16.24 6.13 23.65
C ASN A 466 -14.91 6.59 24.28
N LEU A 467 -14.26 7.56 23.62
CA LEU A 467 -12.99 8.12 24.04
C LEU A 467 -13.10 8.96 25.33
N SER A 468 -14.28 9.45 25.69
CA SER A 468 -14.48 10.22 26.93
C SER A 468 -14.39 9.37 28.21
N ASN A 469 -14.47 8.05 28.09
CA ASN A 469 -14.33 7.10 29.20
C ASN A 469 -12.89 6.59 29.38
N LEU A 470 -11.99 6.87 28.44
CA LEU A 470 -10.57 6.52 28.56
C LEU A 470 -9.89 7.52 29.51
N LYS A 471 -9.69 7.12 30.76
CA LYS A 471 -8.99 7.92 31.79
C LYS A 471 -7.49 8.05 31.50
N LYS A 472 -7.10 8.84 30.50
CA LYS A 472 -5.81 9.56 30.45
C LYS A 472 -6.02 10.86 29.68
N GLN A 473 -5.41 11.94 30.16
CA GLN A 473 -5.44 13.20 29.43
C GLN A 473 -4.87 12.98 28.02
N PRO A 474 -5.57 13.37 26.94
CA PRO A 474 -5.00 13.32 25.60
C PRO A 474 -3.74 14.19 25.56
N SER A 475 -2.73 13.78 24.78
CA SER A 475 -1.52 14.56 24.55
C SER A 475 -1.87 16.00 24.10
N LYS A 476 -1.01 16.98 24.38
CA LYS A 476 -1.25 18.39 23.98
C LYS A 476 -1.55 18.53 22.48
N ALA A 477 -0.95 17.68 21.64
CA ALA A 477 -1.22 17.61 20.20
C ALA A 477 -2.67 17.17 19.88
N LYS A 478 -3.22 16.18 20.59
CA LYS A 478 -4.63 15.78 20.46
C LYS A 478 -5.59 16.85 20.98
N GLN A 479 -5.22 17.56 22.05
CA GLN A 479 -6.02 18.69 22.55
C GLN A 479 -6.07 19.83 21.53
N TYR A 480 -4.95 20.08 20.84
CA TYR A 480 -4.86 21.08 19.78
C TYR A 480 -5.65 20.68 18.51
N LEU A 481 -5.54 19.41 18.06
CA LEU A 481 -6.31 18.88 16.93
C LEU A 481 -7.82 18.87 17.21
N ALA A 482 -8.24 18.49 18.42
CA ALA A 482 -9.65 18.54 18.83
C ALA A 482 -10.20 19.99 18.92
N ALA A 483 -9.35 20.97 19.19
CA ALA A 483 -9.71 22.39 19.20
C ALA A 483 -9.79 23.00 17.79
N ALA A 484 -8.91 22.58 16.86
CA ALA A 484 -8.82 23.12 15.51
C ALA A 484 -9.93 22.64 14.56
N PHE A 485 -10.49 21.44 14.77
CA PHE A 485 -11.49 20.82 13.89
C PHE A 485 -12.92 20.78 14.45
N GLY A 486 -13.12 21.37 15.63
CA GLY A 486 -14.41 21.35 16.33
C GLY A 486 -14.69 19.99 16.98
N LYS A 487 -15.23 20.01 18.20
CA LYS A 487 -15.71 18.84 18.95
C LYS A 487 -16.69 17.99 18.13
N LYS A 488 -16.26 17.05 17.31
CA LYS A 488 -17.22 16.17 16.61
C LYS A 488 -17.30 14.74 17.07
N ASP A 489 -16.21 14.08 17.48
CA ASP A 489 -16.37 12.67 17.87
C ASP A 489 -15.83 12.36 19.27
N LYS A 490 -16.77 12.14 20.19
CA LYS A 490 -16.52 11.45 21.48
C LYS A 490 -16.17 9.97 21.27
N PHE A 491 -16.14 9.49 20.03
CA PHE A 491 -16.06 8.08 19.70
C PHE A 491 -14.99 7.82 18.62
N TYR A 492 -14.24 6.73 18.77
CA TYR A 492 -13.38 6.17 17.73
C TYR A 492 -14.11 5.02 17.04
N GLU A 493 -14.30 5.08 15.73
CA GLU A 493 -14.89 3.99 14.95
C GLU A 493 -13.79 3.03 14.47
N PHE A 494 -13.89 1.74 14.81
CA PHE A 494 -13.01 0.70 14.29
C PHE A 494 -13.75 -0.16 13.24
N ARG A 495 -12.97 -0.78 12.35
CA ARG A 495 -13.42 -1.70 11.30
C ARG A 495 -12.47 -2.87 11.24
N PHE A 496 -12.95 -4.04 11.65
CA PHE A 496 -12.16 -5.27 11.69
C PHE A 496 -12.82 -6.35 10.84
N ASP A 497 -11.99 -7.23 10.29
CA ASP A 497 -12.45 -8.48 9.69
C ASP A 497 -12.30 -9.60 10.73
N LEU A 498 -13.40 -10.27 11.06
CA LEU A 498 -13.43 -11.34 12.05
C LEU A 498 -12.48 -12.51 11.70
N ASN A 499 -12.26 -12.77 10.41
CA ASN A 499 -11.39 -13.85 9.96
C ASN A 499 -9.89 -13.49 9.99
N THR A 500 -9.56 -12.19 10.08
CA THR A 500 -8.17 -11.72 10.22
C THR A 500 -7.83 -11.22 11.62
N ALA A 501 -8.84 -10.77 12.38
CA ALA A 501 -8.67 -10.17 13.70
C ALA A 501 -7.81 -11.02 14.63
N THR A 502 -6.83 -10.38 15.27
CA THR A 502 -5.99 -11.02 16.28
C THR A 502 -6.63 -10.88 17.67
N ALA A 503 -6.19 -11.70 18.62
CA ALA A 503 -6.59 -11.53 20.01
C ALA A 503 -6.22 -10.13 20.54
N GLU A 504 -5.11 -9.56 20.07
CA GLU A 504 -4.69 -8.21 20.45
C GLU A 504 -5.64 -7.13 19.93
N MET A 505 -6.02 -7.18 18.65
CA MET A 505 -6.99 -6.25 18.08
C MET A 505 -8.32 -6.26 18.86
N LEU A 506 -8.83 -7.45 19.16
CA LEU A 506 -10.06 -7.62 19.93
C LEU A 506 -9.93 -7.10 21.38
N ARG A 507 -8.78 -7.32 22.03
CA ARG A 507 -8.50 -6.76 23.37
C ARG A 507 -8.42 -5.23 23.33
N ASN A 508 -7.85 -4.65 22.29
CA ASN A 508 -7.67 -3.20 22.16
C ASN A 508 -9.02 -2.46 22.03
N ILE A 509 -10.04 -3.12 21.47
CA ILE A 509 -11.41 -2.58 21.45
C ILE A 509 -12.22 -2.91 22.71
N GLY A 510 -11.65 -3.62 23.69
CA GLY A 510 -12.25 -3.85 25.01
C GLY A 510 -12.87 -5.23 25.25
N LEU A 511 -12.66 -6.22 24.37
CA LEU A 511 -13.07 -7.60 24.68
C LEU A 511 -12.15 -8.21 25.74
N ALA A 512 -12.74 -9.03 26.62
CA ALA A 512 -12.00 -9.78 27.61
C ALA A 512 -11.11 -10.85 26.97
N GLU A 513 -9.95 -11.11 27.57
CA GLU A 513 -8.94 -12.03 27.04
C GLU A 513 -9.49 -13.45 26.79
N ALA A 514 -10.27 -13.99 27.72
CA ALA A 514 -10.90 -15.31 27.58
C ALA A 514 -11.86 -15.38 26.38
N ASP A 515 -12.57 -14.28 26.09
CA ASP A 515 -13.51 -14.21 24.96
C ASP A 515 -12.78 -14.05 23.63
N CYS A 516 -11.69 -13.29 23.62
CA CYS A 516 -10.78 -13.21 22.47
C CYS A 516 -10.24 -14.61 22.14
N ALA A 517 -9.71 -15.34 23.13
CA ALA A 517 -9.21 -16.69 22.94
C ALA A 517 -10.28 -17.67 22.43
N LYS A 518 -11.53 -17.57 22.93
CA LYS A 518 -12.66 -18.36 22.43
C LYS A 518 -12.94 -18.09 20.95
N LEU A 519 -12.97 -16.82 20.54
CA LEU A 519 -13.20 -16.44 19.14
C LEU A 519 -12.10 -16.97 18.22
N ILE A 520 -10.83 -16.78 18.59
CA ILE A 520 -9.69 -17.26 17.80
C ILE A 520 -9.72 -18.79 17.67
N LYS A 521 -9.90 -19.52 18.79
CA LYS A 521 -9.99 -20.99 18.78
C LYS A 521 -11.18 -21.49 17.96
N ALA A 522 -12.33 -20.81 18.02
CA ALA A 522 -13.50 -21.16 17.23
C ALA A 522 -13.28 -20.93 15.73
N ARG A 523 -12.56 -19.88 15.34
CA ARG A 523 -12.14 -19.64 13.95
C ARG A 523 -11.23 -20.76 13.47
N GLU A 524 -10.17 -21.05 14.22
CA GLU A 524 -9.18 -22.08 13.88
C GLU A 524 -9.84 -23.45 13.70
N LYS A 525 -10.74 -23.84 14.60
CA LYS A 525 -11.49 -25.11 14.50
C LYS A 525 -12.39 -25.18 13.26
N LYS A 526 -12.91 -24.03 12.79
CA LYS A 526 -13.79 -23.94 11.61
C LYS A 526 -13.02 -23.69 10.32
N GLY A 527 -11.70 -23.48 10.38
CA GLY A 527 -10.90 -22.84 9.34
C GLY A 527 -11.20 -21.34 9.24
N PHE A 528 -12.43 -21.00 8.83
CA PHE A 528 -12.92 -19.63 8.75
C PHE A 528 -14.38 -19.54 9.20
N PHE A 529 -14.75 -18.40 9.78
CA PHE A 529 -16.16 -18.05 9.90
C PHE A 529 -16.75 -17.76 8.51
N LYS A 530 -18.08 -17.91 8.39
CA LYS A 530 -18.85 -17.64 7.18
C LYS A 530 -20.15 -16.93 7.53
N GLY A 531 -20.73 -16.20 6.57
CA GLY A 531 -22.00 -15.51 6.74
C GLY A 531 -21.87 -14.16 7.46
N ASN A 532 -22.79 -13.87 8.38
CA ASN A 532 -22.81 -12.60 9.11
C ASN A 532 -21.79 -12.58 10.28
N PRO A 533 -20.90 -11.57 10.38
CA PRO A 533 -19.87 -11.50 11.42
C PRO A 533 -20.44 -11.40 12.83
N LEU A 534 -21.51 -10.62 13.03
CA LEU A 534 -22.14 -10.45 14.34
C LEU A 534 -22.84 -11.72 14.80
N THR A 535 -23.53 -12.42 13.89
CA THR A 535 -24.13 -13.73 14.18
C THR A 535 -23.04 -14.75 14.55
N ALA A 536 -21.92 -14.76 13.83
CA ALA A 536 -20.79 -15.64 14.13
C ALA A 536 -20.21 -15.33 15.52
N MET A 537 -19.96 -14.06 15.85
CA MET A 537 -19.50 -13.64 17.19
C MET A 537 -20.49 -14.04 18.28
N LYS A 538 -21.79 -13.75 18.11
CA LYS A 538 -22.85 -14.10 19.05
C LYS A 538 -22.92 -15.61 19.31
N SER A 539 -22.75 -16.43 18.27
CA SER A 539 -22.75 -17.89 18.41
C SER A 539 -21.59 -18.45 19.25
N VAL A 540 -20.45 -17.75 19.27
CA VAL A 540 -19.25 -18.19 20.01
C VAL A 540 -19.24 -17.62 21.43
N LEU A 541 -19.62 -16.35 21.59
CA LEU A 541 -19.61 -15.67 22.88
C LEU A 541 -20.83 -15.99 23.75
N GLY A 542 -21.94 -16.38 23.12
CA GLY A 542 -23.25 -16.45 23.75
C GLY A 542 -23.96 -15.11 23.74
N GLU A 543 -25.30 -15.15 23.75
CA GLU A 543 -26.16 -13.98 23.59
C GLU A 543 -25.94 -12.91 24.65
N GLU A 544 -25.97 -13.28 25.93
CA GLU A 544 -25.79 -12.34 27.04
C GLU A 544 -24.43 -11.64 26.97
N ARG A 545 -23.36 -12.39 26.66
CA ARG A 545 -22.01 -11.83 26.58
C ARG A 545 -21.84 -10.92 25.37
N PHE A 546 -22.38 -11.31 24.21
CA PHE A 546 -22.37 -10.47 23.02
C PHE A 546 -23.15 -9.18 23.23
N ASN A 547 -24.35 -9.24 23.82
CA ASN A 547 -25.18 -8.06 24.04
C ASN A 547 -24.49 -7.03 24.95
N ARG A 548 -23.79 -7.47 26.01
CA ARG A 548 -22.99 -6.57 26.85
C ARG A 548 -21.90 -5.82 26.08
N TYR A 549 -21.18 -6.50 25.17
CA TYR A 549 -20.22 -5.82 24.33
C TYR A 549 -20.90 -4.87 23.34
N ASN A 550 -22.03 -5.29 22.77
CA ASN A 550 -22.77 -4.50 21.80
C ASN A 550 -23.38 -3.22 22.40
N GLU A 551 -23.80 -3.25 23.66
CA GLU A 551 -24.27 -2.05 24.39
C GLU A 551 -23.18 -0.97 24.51
N VAL A 552 -21.90 -1.39 24.60
CA VAL A 552 -20.77 -0.47 24.77
C VAL A 552 -20.15 -0.08 23.44
N LEU A 553 -19.98 -1.05 22.54
CA LEU A 553 -19.24 -0.90 21.29
C LEU A 553 -20.14 -0.65 20.08
N ASN A 554 -21.45 -0.83 20.21
CA ASN A 554 -22.42 -0.61 19.14
C ASN A 554 -21.96 -1.26 17.82
N PHE A 555 -21.81 -2.58 17.83
CA PHE A 555 -21.32 -3.31 16.67
C PHE A 555 -22.31 -3.24 15.52
N ASP A 556 -21.77 -3.13 14.30
CA ASP A 556 -22.54 -3.21 13.07
C ASP A 556 -21.83 -4.08 12.03
N VAL A 557 -22.59 -4.62 11.07
CA VAL A 557 -22.01 -5.28 9.90
C VAL A 557 -21.48 -4.20 8.99
N TYR A 558 -20.21 -4.31 8.57
CA TYR A 558 -19.63 -3.33 7.70
C TYR A 558 -19.66 -3.81 6.24
N ASP A 559 -20.50 -3.17 5.43
CA ASP A 559 -20.56 -3.41 3.99
C ASP A 559 -19.51 -2.56 3.26
N HIS A 560 -18.32 -3.13 3.14
CA HIS A 560 -17.18 -2.52 2.46
C HIS A 560 -17.43 -2.21 0.98
N THR A 561 -18.40 -2.86 0.32
CA THR A 561 -18.74 -2.59 -1.10
C THR A 561 -19.52 -1.28 -1.30
N LYS A 562 -20.07 -0.71 -0.23
CA LYS A 562 -20.79 0.57 -0.23
C LYS A 562 -19.95 1.72 0.33
N SER A 563 -18.70 1.45 0.70
CA SER A 563 -17.77 2.45 1.19
C SER A 563 -17.33 3.36 0.04
N ASP A 564 -17.48 4.67 0.25
CA ASP A 564 -16.92 5.67 -0.65
C ASP A 564 -15.62 6.09 0.00
N VAL A 565 -14.50 5.57 -0.52
CA VAL A 565 -13.17 5.73 0.05
C VAL A 565 -12.87 7.19 0.38
N VAL A 566 -13.32 8.14 -0.45
CA VAL A 566 -13.13 9.58 -0.24
C VAL A 566 -14.00 10.09 0.92
N ARG A 567 -15.28 9.72 0.94
CA ARG A 567 -16.22 10.11 2.01
C ARG A 567 -15.88 9.49 3.37
N ASP A 568 -15.27 8.31 3.37
CA ASP A 568 -14.89 7.61 4.58
C ASP A 568 -13.53 8.09 5.12
N TYR A 569 -12.60 8.51 4.25
CA TYR A 569 -11.37 9.21 4.66
C TYR A 569 -11.65 10.58 5.30
N GLU A 570 -12.61 11.34 4.75
CA GLU A 570 -13.07 12.61 5.34
C GLU A 570 -13.66 12.42 6.76
N LYS A 571 -14.27 11.26 7.03
CA LYS A 571 -14.80 10.89 8.36
C LYS A 571 -13.76 10.26 9.30
N GLN A 572 -12.69 9.68 8.77
CA GLN A 572 -11.58 9.07 9.52
C GLN A 572 -10.57 10.12 10.07
N SER A 573 -10.91 11.39 10.02
CA SER A 573 -10.03 12.51 10.35
C SER A 573 -9.78 12.72 11.85
N VAL A 574 -9.41 11.67 12.61
CA VAL A 574 -8.58 11.77 13.83
C VAL A 574 -7.86 10.45 14.07
N ILE A 575 -6.55 10.41 13.80
CA ILE A 575 -5.71 9.21 13.94
C ILE A 575 -5.58 8.81 15.41
N LEU A 576 -6.22 7.71 15.77
CA LEU A 576 -5.75 6.78 16.78
C LEU A 576 -5.92 5.38 16.25
N TRP A 577 -4.82 4.70 15.96
CA TRP A 577 -4.86 3.29 15.60
C TRP A 577 -5.15 2.44 16.85
N PRO A 578 -5.73 1.23 16.72
CA PRO A 578 -5.95 0.35 17.87
C PRO A 578 -4.66 0.03 18.63
N GLU A 579 -3.51 0.04 17.96
CA GLU A 579 -2.18 -0.10 18.56
C GLU A 579 -1.74 1.14 19.35
N ASP A 580 -2.25 2.33 19.00
CA ASP A 580 -2.05 3.52 19.82
C ASP A 580 -2.87 3.47 21.11
N LEU A 581 -3.93 2.64 21.17
CA LEU A 581 -4.69 2.40 22.40
C LEU A 581 -3.89 1.58 23.42
N SER A 582 -2.99 0.69 22.98
CA SER A 582 -2.13 -0.07 23.90
C SER A 582 -1.05 0.83 24.53
N LYS A 583 -0.54 1.81 23.76
CA LYS A 583 0.37 2.87 24.23
C LYS A 583 -0.29 3.90 25.17
N LEU A 584 -1.63 3.92 25.25
CA LEU A 584 -2.39 4.76 26.18
C LEU A 584 -2.57 4.12 27.57
N LYS A 585 -2.16 2.86 27.79
CA LYS A 585 -2.23 2.22 29.11
C LYS A 585 -1.16 2.70 30.07
#